data_AF-A0A9E2AJH1-F1
#
_entry.id   AF-A0A9E2AJH1-F1
#
_cell.length_a   1.000
_cell.length_b   1.000
_cell.length_c   1.000
_cell.angle_alpha   90.00
_cell.angle_beta   90.00
_cell.angle_gamma   90.00
#
_symmetry.space_group_name_H-M   'P 1'
#
loop_
_entity.id
_entity.type
_entity.pdbx_description
1 polymer ?
#
loop_
_entity_poly.entity_id
_entity_poly.type
_entity_poly.pdbx_seq_one_letter_code
_entity_poly.pdbx_strand_id
1 'polypeptide(L)'
;LAAYGASASVFADWWAYKFEVYYSTAYNAAILTKNGVVTSINSDSGDYIRHLFHQAAKTQRYGGLTDNEALRLITINPAIQLGIEDRVGSLEKGKDGDIAIFKGHPLSIYAVPQKTIVDGIIRFDIDNPADMRLNINPEETIPAFYESISDHEEDKCMQGVWEQLFGNH
;
A
#
# COMPACT_ATOMS: atom_id res chain seq x y z
N LEU A 1 -20.42 5.03 9.47
CA LEU A 1 -19.02 4.73 9.86
C LEU A 1 -18.54 5.74 10.89
N ALA A 2 -18.34 7.01 10.51
CA ALA A 2 -17.86 8.05 11.43
C ALA A 2 -18.66 8.15 12.75
N ALA A 3 -19.99 8.17 12.68
CA ALA A 3 -20.86 8.22 13.86
C ALA A 3 -20.70 7.03 14.84
N TYR A 4 -20.19 5.90 14.34
CA TYR A 4 -19.95 4.68 15.13
C TYR A 4 -18.46 4.49 15.47
N GLY A 5 -17.60 5.48 15.16
CA GLY A 5 -16.15 5.37 15.37
C GLY A 5 -15.44 4.36 14.45
N ALA A 6 -16.13 3.82 13.43
CA ALA A 6 -15.56 2.85 12.51
C ALA A 6 -14.73 3.54 11.42
N SER A 7 -13.60 2.91 11.07
CA SER A 7 -12.71 3.31 9.98
C SER A 7 -12.98 2.51 8.69
N ALA A 8 -12.33 2.89 7.59
CA ALA A 8 -12.40 2.15 6.33
C ALA A 8 -11.02 2.07 5.66
N SER A 9 -10.68 0.90 5.12
CA SER A 9 -9.54 0.74 4.22
C SER A 9 -10.07 0.30 2.86
N VAL A 10 -9.71 1.04 1.81
CA VAL A 10 -10.30 0.88 0.48
C VAL A 10 -9.23 0.85 -0.60
N PHE A 11 -9.57 0.30 -1.76
CA PHE A 11 -8.76 0.46 -2.97
C PHE A 11 -8.96 1.85 -3.58
N ALA A 12 -7.92 2.38 -4.20
CA ALA A 12 -8.01 3.68 -4.89
C ALA A 12 -8.93 3.61 -6.10
N ASP A 13 -8.79 2.56 -6.92
CA ASP A 13 -9.58 2.38 -8.14
C ASP A 13 -9.80 0.93 -8.59
N TRP A 14 -9.62 -0.04 -7.69
CA TRP A 14 -9.94 -1.44 -7.98
C TRP A 14 -11.36 -1.75 -7.50
N TRP A 15 -12.27 -1.94 -8.45
CA TRP A 15 -13.67 -2.30 -8.20
C TRP A 15 -14.20 -3.20 -9.32
N ALA A 16 -15.43 -3.71 -9.17
CA ALA A 16 -16.11 -4.57 -10.13
C ALA A 16 -15.46 -5.92 -10.49
N TYR A 17 -14.39 -6.33 -9.78
CA TYR A 17 -13.77 -7.65 -9.97
C TYR A 17 -14.45 -8.76 -9.15
N LYS A 18 -15.28 -8.41 -8.16
CA LYS A 18 -16.17 -9.31 -7.40
C LYS A 18 -17.50 -8.61 -7.09
N PHE A 19 -18.53 -9.38 -6.76
CA PHE A 19 -19.89 -8.86 -6.54
C PHE A 19 -19.95 -7.83 -5.39
N GLU A 20 -19.18 -8.05 -4.33
CA GLU A 20 -19.12 -7.21 -3.13
C GLU A 20 -18.61 -5.79 -3.41
N VAL A 21 -17.79 -5.61 -4.44
CA VAL A 21 -17.19 -4.34 -4.84
C VAL A 21 -17.74 -3.81 -6.16
N TYR A 22 -18.83 -4.40 -6.66
CA TYR A 22 -19.39 -4.06 -7.98
C TYR A 22 -19.84 -2.61 -8.09
N TYR A 23 -20.43 -2.07 -7.02
CA TYR A 23 -20.90 -0.69 -6.95
C TYR A 23 -19.87 0.29 -6.37
N SER A 24 -18.62 -0.13 -6.18
CA SER A 24 -17.55 0.75 -5.71
C SER A 24 -17.13 1.73 -6.83
N THR A 25 -16.55 2.87 -6.45
CA THR A 25 -16.14 3.94 -7.36
C THR A 25 -14.82 4.56 -6.90
N ALA A 26 -14.04 5.10 -7.85
CA ALA A 26 -12.82 5.85 -7.56
C ALA A 26 -13.00 7.03 -6.59
N TYR A 27 -14.25 7.48 -6.41
CA TYR A 27 -14.63 8.58 -5.52
C TYR A 27 -14.74 8.15 -4.05
N ASN A 28 -14.77 6.84 -3.76
CA ASN A 28 -15.12 6.31 -2.44
C ASN A 28 -14.21 6.83 -1.33
N ALA A 29 -12.89 6.80 -1.52
CA ALA A 29 -11.94 7.29 -0.52
C ALA A 29 -12.20 8.77 -0.17
N ALA A 30 -12.52 9.59 -1.18
CA ALA A 30 -12.79 11.00 -0.99
C ALA A 30 -14.15 11.27 -0.33
N ILE A 31 -15.18 10.51 -0.70
CA ILE A 31 -16.51 10.59 -0.07
C ILE A 31 -16.38 10.26 1.42
N LEU A 32 -15.71 9.16 1.77
CA LEU A 32 -15.50 8.75 3.15
C LEU A 32 -14.71 9.79 3.95
N THR A 33 -13.61 10.29 3.38
CA THR A 33 -12.77 11.34 4.00
C THR A 33 -13.58 12.61 4.28
N LYS A 34 -14.35 13.10 3.30
CA LYS A 34 -15.19 14.30 3.46
C LYS A 34 -16.33 14.13 4.46
N ASN A 35 -16.74 12.89 4.75
CA ASN A 35 -17.73 12.56 5.77
C ASN A 35 -17.09 12.22 7.14
N GLY A 36 -15.81 12.54 7.33
CA GLY A 36 -15.12 12.38 8.61
C GLY A 36 -14.75 10.94 8.97
N VAL A 37 -14.79 10.01 8.01
CA VAL A 37 -14.35 8.63 8.24
C VAL A 37 -12.82 8.57 8.15
N VAL A 38 -12.17 7.98 9.16
CA VAL A 38 -10.74 7.67 9.09
C VAL A 38 -10.53 6.64 7.98
N THR A 39 -10.04 7.10 6.84
CA THR A 39 -9.98 6.32 5.60
C THR A 39 -8.53 6.09 5.20
N SER A 40 -8.20 4.87 4.76
CA SER A 40 -6.88 4.53 4.23
C SER A 40 -6.97 3.91 2.85
N ILE A 41 -5.87 3.99 2.09
CA ILE A 41 -5.69 3.26 0.84
C ILE A 41 -4.74 2.10 1.09
N ASN A 42 -5.12 0.92 0.61
CA ASN A 42 -4.28 -0.28 0.60
C ASN A 42 -4.07 -0.80 -0.83
N SER A 43 -3.07 -1.67 -1.00
CA SER A 43 -2.76 -2.30 -2.28
C SER A 43 -3.23 -3.75 -2.39
N ASP A 44 -3.36 -4.47 -1.27
CA ASP A 44 -3.56 -5.92 -1.19
C ASP A 44 -2.60 -6.73 -2.09
N SER A 45 -1.40 -6.19 -2.31
CA SER A 45 -0.42 -6.74 -3.24
C SER A 45 0.98 -6.24 -2.91
N GLY A 46 1.94 -7.19 -2.89
CA GLY A 46 3.36 -6.93 -2.70
C GLY A 46 4.00 -6.16 -3.86
N ASP A 47 3.38 -6.15 -5.03
CA ASP A 47 3.84 -5.35 -6.18
C ASP A 47 3.29 -3.93 -6.13
N TYR A 48 1.97 -3.80 -5.97
CA TYR A 48 1.30 -2.50 -6.00
C TYR A 48 1.62 -1.61 -4.78
N ILE A 49 2.13 -2.17 -3.69
CA ILE A 49 2.57 -1.39 -2.53
C ILE A 49 3.66 -0.37 -2.91
N ARG A 50 4.49 -0.68 -3.93
CA ARG A 50 5.53 0.22 -4.46
C ARG A 50 4.94 1.46 -5.16
N HIS A 51 3.65 1.42 -5.49
CA HIS A 51 2.93 2.50 -6.16
C HIS A 51 1.91 3.18 -5.24
N LEU A 52 1.97 2.96 -3.92
CA LEU A 52 0.95 3.44 -2.99
C LEU A 52 0.80 4.97 -3.01
N PHE A 53 1.89 5.73 -3.21
CA PHE A 53 1.84 7.18 -3.43
C PHE A 53 1.02 7.56 -4.67
N HIS A 54 1.16 6.83 -5.78
CA HIS A 54 0.35 7.04 -6.97
C HIS A 54 -1.12 6.67 -6.73
N GLN A 55 -1.38 5.60 -5.97
CA GLN A 55 -2.75 5.21 -5.60
C GLN A 55 -3.42 6.33 -4.77
N ALA A 56 -2.70 6.94 -3.82
CA ALA A 56 -3.18 8.10 -3.09
C ALA A 56 -3.45 9.31 -4.00
N ALA A 57 -2.54 9.61 -4.94
CA ALA A 57 -2.66 10.74 -5.86
C ALA A 57 -3.95 10.67 -6.72
N LYS A 58 -4.44 9.47 -7.05
CA LYS A 58 -5.72 9.29 -7.78
C LYS A 58 -6.90 9.95 -7.06
N THR A 59 -6.89 10.01 -5.73
CA THR A 59 -7.97 10.65 -4.96
C THR A 59 -8.05 12.16 -5.15
N GLN A 60 -6.95 12.79 -5.57
CA GLN A 60 -6.96 14.21 -5.96
C GLN A 60 -7.74 14.38 -7.27
N ARG A 61 -7.52 13.47 -8.24
CA ARG A 61 -8.19 13.49 -9.54
C ARG A 61 -9.69 13.14 -9.46
N TYR A 62 -10.05 12.13 -8.68
CA TYR A 62 -11.42 11.64 -8.58
C TYR A 62 -12.19 12.32 -7.45
N GLY A 63 -11.54 12.83 -6.40
CA GLY A 63 -12.21 13.38 -5.23
C GLY A 63 -11.95 14.85 -4.94
N GLY A 64 -10.96 15.45 -5.60
CA GLY A 64 -10.47 16.79 -5.26
C GLY A 64 -9.87 16.86 -3.86
N LEU A 65 -9.32 15.76 -3.34
CA LEU A 65 -8.58 15.80 -2.07
C LEU A 65 -7.33 16.65 -2.24
N THR A 66 -6.99 17.39 -1.19
CA THR A 66 -5.74 18.14 -1.07
C THR A 66 -4.54 17.20 -0.93
N ASP A 67 -3.33 17.72 -1.15
CA ASP A 67 -2.08 16.94 -0.96
C ASP A 67 -2.01 16.31 0.44
N ASN A 68 -2.37 17.10 1.47
CA ASN A 68 -2.38 16.63 2.85
C ASN A 68 -3.42 15.53 3.07
N GLU A 69 -4.65 15.70 2.57
CA GLU A 69 -5.68 14.66 2.71
C GLU A 69 -5.25 13.36 2.01
N ALA A 70 -4.70 13.44 0.81
CA ALA A 70 -4.21 12.27 0.08
C ALA A 70 -3.04 11.58 0.79
N LEU A 71 -2.06 12.33 1.30
CA LEU A 71 -0.94 11.76 2.06
C LEU A 71 -1.41 11.09 3.35
N ARG A 72 -2.42 11.66 4.04
CA ARG A 72 -2.98 11.05 5.26
C ARG A 72 -3.53 9.65 5.01
N LEU A 73 -4.11 9.37 3.83
CA LEU A 73 -4.65 8.06 3.46
C LEU A 73 -3.62 6.93 3.51
N ILE A 74 -2.33 7.26 3.40
CA ILE A 74 -1.22 6.29 3.31
C ILE A 74 -0.19 6.47 4.43
N THR A 75 -0.47 7.34 5.42
CA THR A 75 0.44 7.65 6.53
C THR A 75 -0.30 7.60 7.87
N ILE A 76 -0.82 8.73 8.36
CA ILE A 76 -1.41 8.81 9.71
C ILE A 76 -2.74 8.06 9.82
N ASN A 77 -3.56 8.00 8.77
CA ASN A 77 -4.85 7.31 8.87
C ASN A 77 -4.69 5.79 9.06
N PRO A 78 -3.86 5.06 8.29
CA PRO A 78 -3.62 3.65 8.59
C PRO A 78 -2.93 3.46 9.95
N ALA A 79 -2.09 4.39 10.42
CA ALA A 79 -1.51 4.32 11.77
C ALA A 79 -2.58 4.40 12.87
N ILE A 80 -3.56 5.31 12.74
CA ILE A 80 -4.73 5.41 13.64
C ILE A 80 -5.56 4.13 13.59
N GLN A 81 -5.78 3.56 12.41
CA GLN A 81 -6.54 2.32 12.25
C GLN A 81 -5.88 1.12 12.94
N LEU A 82 -4.56 1.13 13.03
CA LEU A 82 -3.75 0.10 13.68
C LEU A 82 -3.46 0.40 15.16
N GLY A 83 -3.84 1.57 15.68
CA GLY A 83 -3.58 2.00 17.06
C GLY A 83 -2.10 2.26 17.35
N ILE A 84 -1.33 2.72 16.36
CA ILE A 84 0.10 3.01 16.46
C ILE A 84 0.45 4.45 16.03
N GLU A 85 -0.54 5.34 16.00
CA GLU A 85 -0.38 6.75 15.62
C GLU A 85 0.57 7.52 16.54
N ASP A 86 0.75 7.08 17.79
CA ASP A 86 1.72 7.65 18.73
C ASP A 86 3.17 7.34 18.33
N ARG A 87 3.37 6.35 17.46
CA ARG A 87 4.69 5.89 17.00
C ARG A 87 5.02 6.32 15.58
N VAL A 88 4.07 6.24 14.64
CA VAL A 88 4.33 6.42 13.19
C VAL A 88 3.25 7.23 12.48
N GLY A 89 3.49 7.56 11.22
CA GLY A 89 2.50 8.15 10.32
C GLY A 89 2.45 9.67 10.29
N SER A 90 3.20 10.37 11.14
CA SER A 90 3.43 11.83 11.03
C SER A 90 4.84 12.22 11.47
N LEU A 91 5.30 13.41 11.01
CA LEU A 91 6.61 13.95 11.36
C LEU A 91 6.50 14.84 12.61
N GLU A 92 6.58 14.21 13.78
CA GLU A 92 6.47 14.87 15.09
C GLU A 92 7.57 14.39 16.04
N LYS A 93 7.99 15.26 16.96
CA LYS A 93 9.01 14.90 17.96
C LYS A 93 8.49 13.79 18.86
N GLY A 94 9.30 12.73 19.04
CA GLY A 94 8.97 11.59 19.89
C GLY A 94 8.44 10.37 19.15
N LYS A 95 8.16 10.50 17.84
CA LYS A 95 7.79 9.39 16.95
C LYS A 95 9.01 8.68 16.36
N ASP A 96 8.78 7.49 15.83
CA ASP A 96 9.79 6.66 15.17
C ASP A 96 10.34 7.39 13.93
N GLY A 97 11.63 7.21 13.66
CA GLY A 97 12.37 7.91 12.60
C GLY A 97 12.11 7.36 11.20
N ASP A 98 10.85 7.16 10.83
CA ASP A 98 10.42 6.55 9.57
C ASP A 98 10.09 7.63 8.52
N ILE A 99 11.01 7.82 7.56
CA ILE A 99 10.96 8.93 6.62
C ILE A 99 11.29 8.47 5.21
N ALA A 100 10.43 8.83 4.26
CA ALA A 100 10.71 8.70 2.83
C ALA A 100 10.95 10.09 2.22
N ILE A 101 12.12 10.29 1.63
CA ILE A 101 12.54 11.54 0.99
C ILE A 101 12.44 11.37 -0.52
N PHE A 102 11.83 12.33 -1.20
CA PHE A 102 11.65 12.33 -2.65
C PHE A 102 12.24 13.58 -3.29
N LYS A 103 12.70 13.44 -4.53
CA LYS A 103 12.94 14.55 -5.44
C LYS A 103 11.62 14.88 -6.14
N GLY A 104 11.13 16.09 -5.90
CA GLY A 104 9.79 16.51 -6.31
C GLY A 104 8.72 16.14 -5.28
N HIS A 105 7.47 16.47 -5.58
CA HIS A 105 6.34 16.19 -4.69
C HIS A 105 6.00 14.69 -4.67
N PRO A 106 5.83 14.03 -3.50
CA PRO A 106 5.69 12.56 -3.42
C PRO A 106 4.44 12.00 -4.13
N LEU A 107 3.39 12.79 -4.30
CA LEU A 107 2.20 12.39 -5.07
C LEU A 107 2.35 12.55 -6.60
N SER A 108 3.47 13.09 -7.06
CA SER A 108 3.75 13.23 -8.49
C SER A 108 4.17 11.91 -9.11
N ILE A 109 3.72 11.63 -10.34
CA ILE A 109 4.21 10.50 -11.15
C ILE A 109 5.70 10.61 -11.50
N TYR A 110 6.28 11.81 -11.38
CA TYR A 110 7.70 12.07 -11.61
C TYR A 110 8.53 12.08 -10.33
N ALA A 111 7.92 11.77 -9.18
CA ALA A 111 8.63 11.73 -7.91
C ALA A 111 9.67 10.62 -7.93
N VAL A 112 10.90 10.95 -7.54
CA VAL A 112 11.98 9.97 -7.44
C VAL A 112 12.38 9.80 -5.98
N PRO A 113 12.22 8.60 -5.37
CA PRO A 113 12.74 8.35 -4.03
C PRO A 113 14.23 8.66 -3.97
N GLN A 114 14.66 9.43 -2.99
CA GLN A 114 16.06 9.77 -2.74
C GLN A 114 16.60 8.97 -1.57
N LYS A 115 15.85 8.90 -0.47
CA LYS A 115 16.24 8.13 0.72
C LYS A 115 15.04 7.51 1.40
N THR A 116 15.24 6.35 2.01
CA THR A 116 14.29 5.73 2.94
C THR A 116 15.00 5.49 4.25
N ILE A 117 14.43 6.03 5.32
CA ILE A 117 14.94 5.95 6.68
C ILE A 117 13.91 5.16 7.48
N VAL A 118 14.35 4.15 8.22
CA VAL A 118 13.51 3.31 9.09
C VAL A 118 14.19 3.23 10.45
N ASP A 119 13.47 3.54 11.52
CA ASP A 119 14.01 3.64 12.89
C ASP A 119 15.23 4.58 12.99
N GLY A 120 15.27 5.64 12.17
CA GLY A 120 16.40 6.56 12.10
C GLY A 120 17.64 6.02 11.35
N ILE A 121 17.57 4.81 10.78
CA ILE A 121 18.65 4.20 10.00
C ILE A 121 18.33 4.32 8.52
N ILE A 122 19.29 4.80 7.71
CA ILE A 122 19.16 4.85 6.25
C ILE A 122 19.15 3.41 5.72
N ARG A 123 18.04 3.02 5.07
CA ARG A 123 17.85 1.70 4.43
C ARG A 123 17.98 1.76 2.91
N PHE A 124 17.81 2.94 2.34
CA PHE A 124 18.01 3.22 0.92
C PHE A 124 18.56 4.63 0.78
N ASP A 125 19.62 4.77 -0.03
CA ASP A 125 20.14 6.04 -0.51
C ASP A 125 20.43 5.94 -2.01
N ILE A 126 19.83 6.82 -2.81
CA ILE A 126 20.02 6.82 -4.26
C ILE A 126 21.48 7.08 -4.66
N ASP A 127 22.25 7.77 -3.82
CA ASP A 127 23.67 8.06 -4.07
C ASP A 127 24.58 6.89 -3.69
N ASN A 128 24.07 5.89 -2.96
CA ASN A 128 24.81 4.69 -2.62
C ASN A 128 24.67 3.64 -3.75
N PRO A 129 25.74 3.33 -4.50
CA PRO A 129 25.66 2.37 -5.60
C PRO A 129 25.42 0.92 -5.13
N ALA A 130 25.63 0.62 -3.84
CA ALA A 130 25.35 -0.69 -3.27
C ALA A 130 23.88 -0.87 -2.85
N ASP A 131 23.11 0.23 -2.75
CA ASP A 131 21.68 0.15 -2.44
C ASP A 131 20.89 -0.17 -3.71
N MET A 132 20.05 -1.21 -3.60
CA MET A 132 19.45 -1.94 -4.72
C MET A 132 18.96 -1.04 -5.86
N ARG A 133 19.77 -1.00 -6.92
CA ARG A 133 19.28 -0.84 -8.28
C ARG A 133 19.18 -2.23 -8.86
N LEU A 134 17.98 -2.66 -9.23
CA LEU A 134 17.89 -3.68 -10.28
C LEU A 134 18.46 -3.01 -11.53
N ASN A 135 19.74 -3.24 -11.81
CA ASN A 135 20.34 -2.87 -13.08
C ASN A 135 19.74 -3.82 -14.12
N ILE A 136 18.59 -3.45 -14.67
CA ILE A 136 18.03 -4.15 -15.82
C ILE A 136 18.89 -3.75 -17.01
N ASN A 137 19.80 -4.62 -17.42
CA ASN A 137 20.53 -4.43 -18.66
C ASN A 137 19.54 -4.59 -19.83
N PRO A 138 19.30 -3.55 -20.65
CA PRO A 138 18.33 -3.64 -21.75
C PRO A 138 18.74 -4.64 -22.85
N GLU A 139 19.99 -5.09 -22.86
CA GLU A 139 20.51 -6.12 -23.77
C GLU A 139 20.51 -7.52 -23.13
N GLU A 140 20.24 -7.63 -21.83
CA GLU A 140 20.15 -8.91 -21.15
C GLU A 140 18.83 -9.58 -21.53
N THR A 141 18.93 -10.62 -22.36
CA THR A 141 17.81 -11.47 -22.71
C THR A 141 17.34 -12.22 -21.46
N ILE A 142 16.28 -11.73 -20.81
CA ILE A 142 15.58 -12.49 -19.78
C ILE A 142 15.08 -13.78 -20.45
N PRO A 143 15.50 -14.98 -20.01
CA PRO A 143 14.94 -16.20 -20.55
C PRO A 143 13.43 -16.15 -20.32
N ALA A 144 12.65 -16.48 -21.35
CA ALA A 144 11.18 -16.46 -21.37
C ALA A 144 10.50 -17.40 -20.34
N PHE A 145 11.24 -17.88 -19.34
CA PHE A 145 10.82 -18.88 -18.37
C PHE A 145 10.10 -18.30 -17.13
N TYR A 146 9.88 -16.98 -17.07
CA TYR A 146 8.93 -16.38 -16.12
C TYR A 146 7.45 -16.57 -16.57
N GLU A 147 7.18 -17.62 -17.34
CA GLU A 147 5.82 -18.10 -17.67
C GLU A 147 5.33 -19.23 -16.73
N SER A 148 5.97 -19.50 -15.58
CA SER A 148 5.57 -20.63 -14.72
C SER A 148 5.57 -20.42 -13.20
N ILE A 149 5.47 -19.19 -12.69
CA ILE A 149 5.16 -18.97 -11.27
C ILE A 149 3.80 -18.26 -11.15
N SER A 150 2.77 -18.97 -11.60
CA SER A 150 1.39 -18.76 -11.17
C SER A 150 0.71 -20.11 -10.98
N ASP A 151 1.38 -21.04 -10.29
CA ASP A 151 0.67 -22.12 -9.60
C ASP A 151 0.32 -21.59 -8.20
N HIS A 152 -0.91 -21.12 -8.07
CA HIS A 152 -1.61 -21.04 -6.80
C HIS A 152 -1.91 -22.46 -6.30
N GLU A 153 -0.89 -23.21 -5.90
CA GLU A 153 -1.05 -24.51 -5.22
C GLU A 153 -0.05 -24.67 -4.07
N GLU A 154 -0.05 -23.76 -3.10
CA GLU A 154 0.39 -24.11 -1.73
C GLU A 154 -0.36 -23.25 -0.69
N ASP A 155 -1.68 -23.37 -0.63
CA ASP A 155 -2.44 -23.06 0.59
C ASP A 155 -2.13 -24.13 1.65
N LYS A 156 -1.04 -23.95 2.39
CA LYS A 156 -0.57 -24.83 3.48
C LYS A 156 -1.38 -24.71 4.78
N CYS A 157 -2.70 -24.54 4.72
CA CYS A 157 -3.54 -24.41 5.91
C CYS A 157 -4.58 -25.52 6.13
N MET A 158 -4.73 -26.51 5.23
CA MET A 158 -5.74 -27.58 5.40
C MET A 158 -5.32 -28.97 4.87
N GLN A 159 -4.04 -29.27 4.69
CA GLN A 159 -3.63 -30.65 4.41
C GLN A 159 -3.69 -31.50 5.69
N GLY A 160 -4.48 -32.58 5.67
CA GLY A 160 -4.64 -33.53 6.77
C GLY A 160 -6.06 -33.62 7.37
N VAL A 161 -6.96 -32.70 7.04
CA VAL A 161 -8.33 -32.68 7.61
C VAL A 161 -9.20 -33.81 7.03
N TRP A 162 -8.90 -34.28 5.81
CA TRP A 162 -9.65 -35.35 5.17
C TRP A 162 -9.44 -36.71 5.86
N GLU A 163 -8.19 -37.09 6.14
CA GLU A 163 -7.87 -38.35 6.83
C GLU A 163 -8.41 -38.38 8.26
N GLN A 164 -8.51 -37.22 8.92
CA GLN A 164 -8.98 -37.11 10.30
C GLN A 164 -10.51 -37.16 10.44
N LEU A 165 -11.26 -36.82 9.39
CA LEU A 165 -12.74 -36.80 9.41
C LEU A 165 -13.38 -38.04 8.80
N PHE A 166 -12.66 -38.77 7.95
CA PHE A 166 -13.27 -39.80 7.11
C PHE A 166 -12.36 -41.00 6.81
N GLY A 167 -11.16 -41.06 7.40
CA GLY A 167 -10.32 -42.25 7.39
C GLY A 167 -10.96 -43.35 8.25
N ASN A 168 -11.54 -44.37 7.63
CA ASN A 168 -12.02 -45.56 8.32
C ASN A 168 -10.85 -46.29 9.01
N HIS A 169 -11.10 -46.78 10.22
CA HIS A 169 -10.26 -47.71 10.98
C HIS A 169 -9.80 -48.94 10.17
#